data_AF-A0A6C0FWG9-F1
#
_entry.id   AF-A0A6C0FWG9-F1
#
_cell.length_a   1.000
_cell.length_b   1.000
_cell.length_c   1.000
_cell.angle_alpha   90.00
_cell.angle_beta   90.00
_cell.angle_gamma   90.00
#
_symmetry.space_group_name_H-M   'P 1'
#
loop_
_entity.id
_entity.type
_entity.pdbx_description
1 polymer ?
#
loop_
_entity_poly.entity_id
_entity_poly.type
_entity_poly.pdbx_seq_one_letter_code
_entity_poly.pdbx_strand_id
1 'polypeptide(L)'
;MIKLTKSTTARTFCALLALGAMAAGTAAASSTASAAGSIGITMMGKPVAADSAPIYAQGRVLVPLRAVSEAMGAEVSWNQATQTASVTKWTEQMSLKIGQQVAVIERQFGEGSSKETVKLDVPLKAVHNRIYIPLRFVSEQFGYNVAWDGHTVAIRSPLSEKARTTLYGGDLAAARKLAIEAARQSNVQYEHPPLQKTYRWEMNDDEYLFPEGEALRFFVIKDSQIATYYEYRNDFLVAVWQGRLNPNDGDAVGHLLQDKLADRTGPAPKIDKAFLYYDVGFAGSASWTSSGRAGKDGKLETTAYRNDSGGVVSTKGTIALALPNETRKETVAMPR
;
A
#
# COMPACT_ATOMS: atom_id res chain seq x y z
N MET A 1 -112.58 32.96 -19.90
CA MET A 1 -112.43 33.58 -18.55
C MET A 1 -111.04 33.26 -18.02
N ILE A 2 -110.43 34.15 -17.21
CA ILE A 2 -109.17 33.94 -16.43
C ILE A 2 -107.92 33.70 -17.33
N LYS A 3 -106.92 34.58 -17.54
CA LYS A 3 -106.28 35.71 -16.81
C LYS A 3 -105.15 35.27 -15.84
N LEU A 4 -103.95 35.91 -16.00
CA LEU A 4 -102.78 35.97 -15.07
C LEU A 4 -101.82 34.74 -15.06
N THR A 5 -100.48 34.82 -14.96
CA THR A 5 -99.49 35.95 -15.04
C THR A 5 -98.03 35.44 -15.25
N LYS A 6 -97.19 36.23 -15.96
CA LYS A 6 -95.74 36.56 -15.78
C LYS A 6 -94.80 35.52 -15.09
N SER A 7 -93.57 35.26 -15.57
CA SER A 7 -92.48 36.24 -15.71
C SER A 7 -91.27 35.74 -16.54
N THR A 8 -90.75 36.61 -17.43
CA THR A 8 -89.33 36.98 -17.73
C THR A 8 -88.18 36.02 -17.31
N THR A 9 -87.12 35.73 -18.08
CA THR A 9 -86.45 36.44 -19.22
C THR A 9 -85.65 35.40 -20.05
N ALA A 10 -85.80 35.27 -21.38
CA ALA A 10 -84.88 35.74 -22.45
C ALA A 10 -83.36 35.45 -22.24
N ARG A 11 -82.55 35.07 -23.25
CA ARG A 11 -82.74 35.08 -24.72
C ARG A 11 -81.52 34.42 -25.45
N THR A 12 -81.72 33.72 -26.59
CA THR A 12 -80.76 33.54 -27.74
C THR A 12 -79.36 32.90 -27.45
N PHE A 13 -78.52 32.32 -28.35
CA PHE A 13 -78.51 31.74 -29.72
C PHE A 13 -77.12 31.03 -29.90
N CYS A 14 -76.76 30.18 -30.87
CA CYS A 14 -77.49 29.43 -31.92
C CYS A 14 -76.61 28.29 -32.50
N ALA A 15 -77.21 27.12 -32.78
CA ALA A 15 -76.86 26.17 -33.87
C ALA A 15 -75.43 25.54 -34.00
N LEU A 16 -75.36 24.64 -34.99
CA LEU A 16 -74.22 23.98 -35.66
C LEU A 16 -73.51 22.74 -35.05
N LEU A 17 -73.76 21.62 -35.75
CA LEU A 17 -72.78 20.73 -36.41
C LEU A 17 -71.62 20.14 -35.59
N ALA A 18 -71.70 18.82 -35.38
CA ALA A 18 -70.56 18.00 -34.98
C ALA A 18 -69.54 17.86 -36.12
N LEU A 19 -68.29 18.24 -35.85
CA LEU A 19 -67.13 17.93 -36.68
C LEU A 19 -66.08 17.25 -35.79
N GLY A 20 -65.55 16.11 -36.21
CA GLY A 20 -64.61 15.32 -35.41
C GLY A 20 -63.24 16.00 -35.29
N ALA A 21 -62.74 16.14 -34.06
CA ALA A 21 -61.39 16.63 -33.79
C ALA A 21 -60.46 15.48 -33.38
N MET A 22 -59.40 15.24 -34.14
CA MET A 22 -58.27 14.41 -33.69
C MET A 22 -57.54 15.13 -32.56
N ALA A 23 -57.67 14.64 -31.33
CA ALA A 23 -56.84 15.10 -30.21
C ALA A 23 -55.49 14.36 -30.23
N ALA A 24 -54.49 14.99 -30.86
CA ALA A 24 -53.10 14.54 -30.76
C ALA A 24 -52.56 14.80 -29.35
N GLY A 25 -52.65 13.79 -28.47
CA GLY A 25 -52.12 13.86 -27.11
C GLY A 25 -50.59 13.89 -27.11
N THR A 26 -49.99 15.05 -26.91
CA THR A 26 -48.55 15.20 -26.68
C THR A 26 -48.19 14.64 -25.29
N ALA A 27 -47.83 13.35 -25.25
CA ALA A 27 -47.22 12.75 -24.07
C ALA A 27 -45.85 13.41 -23.83
N ALA A 28 -45.82 14.40 -22.94
CA ALA A 28 -44.59 15.02 -22.47
C ALA A 28 -43.80 13.99 -21.66
N ALA A 29 -42.89 13.29 -22.33
CA ALA A 29 -41.93 12.41 -21.67
C ALA A 29 -41.05 13.25 -20.74
N SER A 30 -41.37 13.24 -19.44
CA SER A 30 -40.53 13.83 -18.41
C SER A 30 -39.23 13.05 -18.35
N SER A 31 -38.20 13.57 -19.00
CA SER A 31 -36.84 13.07 -18.86
C SER A 31 -36.37 13.36 -17.43
N THR A 32 -36.50 12.35 -16.56
CA THR A 32 -35.83 12.35 -15.27
C THR A 32 -34.33 12.38 -15.52
N ALA A 33 -33.73 13.57 -15.47
CA ALA A 33 -32.30 13.74 -15.52
C ALA A 33 -31.71 13.01 -14.31
N SER A 34 -31.10 11.85 -14.55
CA SER A 34 -30.37 11.13 -13.53
C SER A 34 -29.22 12.02 -13.08
N ALA A 35 -29.28 12.51 -11.84
CA ALA A 35 -28.15 13.18 -11.23
C ALA A 35 -26.99 12.19 -11.19
N ALA A 36 -25.93 12.47 -11.94
CA ALA A 36 -24.72 11.66 -11.89
C ALA A 36 -24.20 11.67 -10.44
N GLY A 37 -24.30 10.51 -9.77
CA GLY A 37 -24.00 10.39 -8.35
C GLY A 37 -22.61 10.91 -8.01
N SER A 38 -22.48 11.61 -6.88
CA SER A 38 -21.20 12.11 -6.39
C SER A 38 -20.21 10.96 -6.24
N ILE A 39 -19.06 11.06 -6.91
CA ILE A 39 -18.04 10.01 -6.90
C ILE A 39 -17.47 9.89 -5.48
N GLY A 40 -17.55 8.69 -4.89
CA GLY A 40 -16.95 8.39 -3.60
C GLY A 40 -15.46 8.07 -3.72
N ILE A 41 -14.70 8.27 -2.64
CA ILE A 41 -13.36 7.70 -2.47
C ILE A 41 -13.36 6.86 -1.19
N THR A 42 -12.86 5.63 -1.26
CA THR A 42 -12.52 4.83 -0.08
C THR A 42 -11.03 4.49 -0.06
N MET A 43 -10.48 4.43 1.14
CA MET A 43 -9.13 3.97 1.46
C MET A 43 -9.26 2.76 2.36
N MET A 44 -8.79 1.59 1.91
CA MET A 44 -8.84 0.31 2.64
C MET A 44 -10.26 -0.18 3.05
N GLY A 45 -11.31 0.49 2.55
CA GLY A 45 -12.72 0.24 2.88
C GLY A 45 -13.38 1.36 3.69
N LYS A 46 -12.62 2.31 4.23
CA LYS A 46 -13.14 3.51 4.90
C LYS A 46 -13.33 4.66 3.92
N PRO A 47 -14.39 5.49 4.05
CA PRO A 47 -14.51 6.73 3.28
C PRO A 47 -13.33 7.68 3.55
N VAL A 48 -12.77 8.28 2.50
CA VAL A 48 -11.79 9.36 2.64
C VAL A 48 -12.53 10.66 2.91
N ALA A 49 -12.23 11.32 4.02
CA ALA A 49 -12.72 12.66 4.28
C ALA A 49 -12.02 13.65 3.33
N ALA A 50 -12.79 14.33 2.50
CA ALA A 50 -12.30 15.39 1.62
C ALA A 50 -13.21 16.62 1.74
N ASP A 51 -12.60 17.80 1.79
CA ASP A 51 -13.30 19.09 1.80
C ASP A 51 -13.88 19.48 0.43
N SER A 52 -13.63 18.66 -0.59
CA SER A 52 -13.96 18.92 -1.98
C SER A 52 -14.15 17.60 -2.73
N ALA A 53 -15.16 17.55 -3.60
CA ALA A 53 -15.57 16.32 -4.28
C ALA A 53 -14.63 15.96 -5.45
N PRO A 54 -14.48 14.66 -5.80
CA PRO A 54 -13.76 14.25 -7.00
C PRO A 54 -14.39 14.81 -8.28
N ILE A 55 -13.55 15.08 -9.28
CA ILE A 55 -13.96 15.65 -10.56
C ILE A 55 -13.68 14.64 -11.67
N TYR A 56 -14.69 14.26 -12.44
CA TYR A 56 -14.47 13.49 -13.67
C TYR A 56 -14.02 14.41 -14.81
N ALA A 57 -12.88 14.11 -15.43
CA ALA A 57 -12.33 14.89 -16.53
C ALA A 57 -11.52 13.99 -17.48
N GLN A 58 -11.72 14.14 -18.79
CA GLN A 58 -10.92 13.47 -19.83
C GLN A 58 -10.79 11.95 -19.63
N GLY A 59 -11.87 11.28 -19.19
CA GLY A 59 -11.84 9.83 -18.94
C GLY A 59 -11.08 9.40 -17.69
N ARG A 60 -10.85 10.31 -16.74
CA ARG A 60 -10.20 10.04 -15.44
C ARG A 60 -10.97 10.68 -14.30
N VAL A 61 -10.92 10.04 -13.13
CA VAL A 61 -11.32 10.66 -11.86
C VAL A 61 -10.12 11.41 -11.31
N LEU A 62 -10.29 12.73 -11.15
CA LEU A 62 -9.33 13.60 -10.47
C LEU A 62 -9.78 13.81 -9.02
N VAL A 63 -8.83 13.81 -8.10
CA VAL A 63 -9.07 13.89 -6.65
C VAL A 63 -8.23 14.99 -6.01
N PRO A 64 -8.68 15.61 -4.90
CA PRO A 64 -7.87 16.55 -4.15
C PRO A 64 -6.59 15.86 -3.67
N LEU A 65 -5.44 16.34 -4.15
CA LEU A 65 -4.12 15.74 -3.91
C LEU A 65 -3.88 15.52 -2.40
N ARG A 66 -4.10 16.58 -1.60
CA ARG A 66 -3.90 16.56 -0.15
C ARG A 66 -4.71 15.46 0.54
N ALA A 67 -6.04 15.43 0.34
CA ALA A 67 -6.92 14.51 1.04
C ALA A 67 -6.59 13.03 0.77
N VAL A 68 -6.23 12.70 -0.47
CA VAL A 68 -5.87 11.32 -0.85
C VAL A 68 -4.45 10.95 -0.41
N SER A 69 -3.48 11.84 -0.53
CA SER A 69 -2.13 11.61 -0.04
C SER A 69 -2.08 11.43 1.49
N GLU A 70 -2.76 12.31 2.24
CA GLU A 70 -2.83 12.22 3.71
C GLU A 70 -3.58 10.95 4.16
N ALA A 71 -4.64 10.53 3.44
CA ALA A 71 -5.31 9.25 3.70
C ALA A 71 -4.42 8.02 3.46
N MET A 72 -3.40 8.13 2.59
CA MET A 72 -2.37 7.09 2.39
C MET A 72 -1.18 7.20 3.35
N GLY A 73 -1.22 8.14 4.30
CA GLY A 73 -0.15 8.41 5.26
C GLY A 73 1.05 9.18 4.68
N ALA A 74 0.85 9.92 3.58
CA ALA A 74 1.87 10.78 2.98
C ALA A 74 1.70 12.23 3.42
N GLU A 75 2.81 12.94 3.63
CA GLU A 75 2.82 14.39 3.86
C GLU A 75 2.68 15.15 2.54
N VAL A 76 1.98 16.29 2.55
CA VAL A 76 1.87 17.19 1.38
C VAL A 76 2.30 18.61 1.74
N SER A 77 3.42 19.04 1.15
CA SER A 77 3.93 20.41 1.22
C SER A 77 3.72 21.18 -0.10
N TRP A 78 3.81 22.51 -0.03
CA TRP A 78 3.61 23.40 -1.17
C TRP A 78 4.67 24.50 -1.18
N ASN A 79 5.39 24.62 -2.30
CA ASN A 79 6.32 25.71 -2.54
C ASN A 79 5.67 26.76 -3.45
N GLN A 80 5.33 27.90 -2.86
CA GLN A 80 4.69 29.02 -3.56
C GLN A 80 5.57 29.65 -4.64
N ALA A 81 6.89 29.71 -4.44
CA ALA A 81 7.83 30.37 -5.35
C ALA A 81 8.05 29.55 -6.64
N THR A 82 8.09 28.22 -6.53
CA THR A 82 8.24 27.31 -7.69
C THR A 82 6.92 26.79 -8.25
N GLN A 83 5.80 27.06 -7.55
CA GLN A 83 4.47 26.48 -7.80
C GLN A 83 4.49 24.95 -7.87
N THR A 84 5.18 24.33 -6.91
CA THR A 84 5.36 22.88 -6.82
C THR A 84 4.72 22.34 -5.55
N ALA A 85 3.86 21.33 -5.69
CA ALA A 85 3.42 20.48 -4.59
C ALA A 85 4.38 19.29 -4.48
N SER A 86 4.81 18.96 -3.26
CA SER A 86 5.62 17.78 -3.00
C SER A 86 4.86 16.87 -2.05
N VAL A 87 4.68 15.62 -2.45
CA VAL A 87 4.10 14.55 -1.65
C VAL A 87 5.23 13.62 -1.23
N THR A 88 5.43 13.45 0.06
CA THR A 88 6.49 12.59 0.61
C THR A 88 5.90 11.50 1.48
N LYS A 89 6.37 10.27 1.29
CA LYS A 89 6.03 9.11 2.09
C LYS A 89 7.25 8.20 2.14
N TRP A 90 7.67 7.77 3.32
CA TRP A 90 8.94 7.05 3.48
C TRP A 90 10.09 7.88 2.85
N THR A 91 11.08 7.24 2.23
CA THR A 91 12.10 7.91 1.40
C THR A 91 11.64 8.31 0.00
N GLU A 92 10.36 8.12 -0.35
CA GLU A 92 9.84 8.50 -1.67
C GLU A 92 9.29 9.92 -1.68
N GLN A 93 9.59 10.68 -2.74
CA GLN A 93 9.01 11.99 -3.00
C GLN A 93 8.47 12.09 -4.43
N MET A 94 7.21 12.51 -4.55
CA MET A 94 6.58 12.92 -5.80
C MET A 94 6.44 14.44 -5.81
N SER A 95 7.13 15.10 -6.74
CA SER A 95 7.06 16.55 -6.97
C SER A 95 6.24 16.89 -8.23
N LEU A 96 5.30 17.80 -8.08
CA LEU A 96 4.23 18.12 -9.03
C LEU A 96 4.18 19.63 -9.27
N LYS A 97 4.67 20.08 -10.43
CA LYS A 97 4.70 21.51 -10.78
C LYS A 97 3.45 21.92 -11.57
N ILE A 98 2.80 23.01 -11.15
CA ILE A 98 1.64 23.56 -11.86
C ILE A 98 2.03 23.99 -13.29
N GLY A 99 1.12 23.75 -14.23
CA GLY A 99 1.35 23.97 -15.67
C GLY A 99 2.11 22.85 -16.36
N GLN A 100 2.61 21.83 -15.64
CA GLN A 100 3.25 20.66 -16.23
C GLN A 100 2.32 19.42 -16.18
N GLN A 101 2.41 18.57 -17.21
CA GLN A 101 1.75 17.25 -17.28
C GLN A 101 2.73 16.13 -16.92
N VAL A 102 3.69 16.40 -16.03
CA VAL A 102 4.64 15.42 -15.51
C VAL A 102 4.76 15.54 -13.99
N ALA A 103 5.06 14.42 -13.35
CA ALA A 103 5.58 14.37 -11.99
C ALA A 103 7.06 14.00 -12.04
N VAL A 104 7.84 14.54 -11.11
CA VAL A 104 9.20 14.08 -10.83
C VAL A 104 9.13 13.18 -9.62
N ILE A 105 9.55 11.92 -9.75
CA ILE A 105 9.53 10.93 -8.68
C ILE A 105 10.97 10.64 -8.28
N GLU A 106 11.27 10.77 -6.99
CA GLU A 106 12.57 10.50 -6.39
C GLU A 106 12.40 9.38 -5.35
N ARG A 107 13.23 8.34 -5.44
CA ARG A 107 13.18 7.16 -4.56
C ARG A 107 14.57 6.82 -4.06
N GLN A 108 14.65 6.24 -2.86
CA GLN A 108 15.88 5.68 -2.31
C GLN A 108 15.64 4.22 -1.92
N PHE A 109 16.60 3.35 -2.24
CA PHE A 109 16.58 1.91 -2.01
C PHE A 109 17.99 1.43 -1.61
N GLY A 110 18.12 0.20 -1.12
CA GLY A 110 19.39 -0.32 -0.58
C GLY A 110 20.60 -0.30 -1.52
N GLU A 111 20.34 -0.14 -2.83
CA GLU A 111 21.34 -0.12 -3.91
C GLU A 111 21.46 1.25 -4.60
N GLY A 112 20.82 2.30 -4.06
CA GLY A 112 21.02 3.68 -4.50
C GLY A 112 19.73 4.53 -4.49
N SER A 113 19.58 5.35 -5.52
CA SER A 113 18.40 6.20 -5.71
C SER A 113 18.04 6.34 -7.18
N SER A 114 16.75 6.53 -7.47
CA SER A 114 16.28 6.90 -8.81
C SER A 114 15.62 8.28 -8.81
N LYS A 115 15.66 8.93 -9.97
CA LYS A 115 14.95 10.18 -10.26
C LYS A 115 14.33 10.08 -11.64
N GLU A 116 13.02 9.96 -11.68
CA GLU A 116 12.24 9.68 -12.88
C GLU A 116 11.29 10.83 -13.18
N THR A 117 10.99 11.07 -14.46
CA THR A 117 9.96 12.03 -14.88
C THR A 117 8.83 11.25 -15.54
N VAL A 118 7.68 11.17 -14.87
CA VAL A 118 6.54 10.34 -15.28
C VAL A 118 5.43 11.24 -15.81
N LYS A 119 4.93 10.96 -17.00
CA LYS A 119 3.82 11.70 -17.61
C LYS A 119 2.49 11.34 -16.95
N LEU A 120 1.65 12.34 -16.68
CA LEU A 120 0.27 12.12 -16.24
C LEU A 120 -0.65 11.92 -17.44
N ASP A 121 -1.58 10.97 -17.36
CA ASP A 121 -2.65 10.77 -18.37
C ASP A 121 -3.44 12.06 -18.66
N VAL A 122 -3.73 12.81 -17.59
CA VAL A 122 -4.52 14.04 -17.59
C VAL A 122 -3.76 15.11 -16.78
N PRO A 123 -3.65 16.35 -17.26
CA PRO A 123 -2.98 17.43 -16.52
C PRO A 123 -3.54 17.65 -15.11
N LEU A 124 -2.68 18.11 -14.21
CA LEU A 124 -3.09 18.63 -12.91
C LEU A 124 -4.09 19.79 -13.11
N LYS A 125 -5.11 19.86 -12.26
CA LYS A 125 -6.05 21.01 -12.25
C LYS A 125 -5.96 21.76 -10.92
N ALA A 126 -5.74 23.07 -11.00
CA ALA A 126 -5.95 23.96 -9.86
C ALA A 126 -7.41 24.44 -9.89
N VAL A 127 -8.20 24.11 -8.87
CA VAL A 127 -9.61 24.50 -8.75
C VAL A 127 -9.87 24.93 -7.31
N HIS A 128 -10.41 26.13 -7.09
CA HIS A 128 -10.74 26.67 -5.75
C HIS A 128 -9.64 26.48 -4.70
N ASN A 129 -8.39 26.81 -5.05
CA ASN A 129 -7.22 26.63 -4.18
C ASN A 129 -6.97 25.17 -3.72
N ARG A 130 -7.33 24.20 -4.56
CA ARG A 130 -7.01 22.77 -4.43
C ARG A 130 -6.32 22.28 -5.71
N ILE A 131 -5.33 21.40 -5.56
CA ILE A 131 -4.68 20.71 -6.67
C ILE A 131 -5.37 19.36 -6.83
N TYR A 132 -5.80 19.07 -8.06
CA TYR A 132 -6.43 17.83 -8.44
C TYR A 132 -5.51 17.01 -9.34
N ILE A 133 -5.38 15.73 -9.02
CA ILE A 133 -4.51 14.76 -9.70
C ILE A 133 -5.32 13.52 -10.11
N PRO A 134 -4.98 12.80 -11.20
CA PRO A 134 -5.59 11.50 -11.48
C PRO A 134 -5.37 10.55 -10.30
N LEU A 135 -6.46 10.04 -9.71
CA LEU A 135 -6.40 9.23 -8.49
C LEU A 135 -5.51 8.00 -8.65
N ARG A 136 -5.65 7.28 -9.77
CA ARG A 136 -4.81 6.12 -10.07
C ARG A 136 -3.32 6.44 -10.01
N PHE A 137 -2.92 7.55 -10.61
CA PHE A 137 -1.52 7.98 -10.66
C PHE A 137 -0.94 8.15 -9.26
N VAL A 138 -1.59 8.94 -8.40
CA VAL A 138 -1.10 9.19 -7.03
C VAL A 138 -1.11 7.95 -6.15
N SER A 139 -2.10 7.06 -6.30
CA SER A 139 -2.18 5.82 -5.52
C SER A 139 -1.15 4.78 -5.94
N GLU A 140 -0.99 4.55 -7.24
CA GLU A 140 -0.03 3.57 -7.77
C GLU A 140 1.42 4.01 -7.57
N GLN A 141 1.73 5.33 -7.52
CA GLN A 141 3.08 5.80 -7.18
C GLN A 141 3.58 5.32 -5.82
N PHE A 142 2.69 5.15 -4.84
CA PHE A 142 3.00 4.63 -3.50
C PHE A 142 2.57 3.16 -3.32
N GLY A 143 2.44 2.42 -4.43
CA GLY A 143 2.20 0.97 -4.44
C GLY A 143 0.78 0.51 -4.08
N TYR A 144 -0.22 1.40 -4.03
CA TYR A 144 -1.61 0.99 -3.80
C TYR A 144 -2.30 0.52 -5.07
N ASN A 145 -3.17 -0.49 -4.93
CA ASN A 145 -4.06 -0.93 -6.00
C ASN A 145 -5.29 0.00 -6.07
N VAL A 146 -5.80 0.28 -7.28
CA VAL A 146 -7.00 1.10 -7.48
C VAL A 146 -8.09 0.35 -8.25
N ALA A 147 -9.23 0.16 -7.59
CA ALA A 147 -10.42 -0.47 -8.16
C ALA A 147 -11.59 0.52 -8.27
N TRP A 148 -12.52 0.23 -9.18
CA TRP A 148 -13.80 0.94 -9.29
C TRP A 148 -14.91 0.06 -8.71
N ASP A 149 -15.76 0.64 -7.86
CA ASP A 149 -16.79 -0.06 -7.11
C ASP A 149 -18.11 0.74 -7.15
N GLY A 150 -18.94 0.47 -8.17
CA GLY A 150 -20.20 1.19 -8.41
C GLY A 150 -20.01 2.66 -8.78
N HIS A 151 -20.09 3.54 -7.77
CA HIS A 151 -19.84 4.99 -7.88
C HIS A 151 -18.65 5.46 -7.02
N THR A 152 -17.90 4.52 -6.45
CA THR A 152 -16.78 4.77 -5.54
C THR A 152 -15.48 4.30 -6.17
N VAL A 153 -14.42 5.11 -6.08
CA VAL A 153 -13.06 4.60 -6.32
C VAL A 153 -12.50 4.05 -5.01
N ALA A 154 -12.03 2.81 -5.03
CA ALA A 154 -11.44 2.15 -3.88
C ALA A 154 -9.91 2.07 -4.04
N ILE A 155 -9.19 2.77 -3.16
CA ILE A 155 -7.75 2.57 -2.92
C ILE A 155 -7.63 1.35 -2.01
N ARG A 156 -6.94 0.31 -2.49
CA ARG A 156 -6.87 -1.03 -1.90
C ARG A 156 -5.42 -1.42 -1.62
N SER A 157 -5.28 -2.37 -0.70
CA SER A 157 -4.01 -3.01 -0.35
C SER A 157 -3.23 -3.50 -1.57
N PRO A 158 -1.87 -3.44 -1.56
CA PRO A 158 -1.05 -4.21 -2.50
C PRO A 158 -1.24 -5.73 -2.32
N LEU A 159 -1.61 -6.19 -1.12
CA LEU A 159 -1.75 -7.60 -0.78
C LEU A 159 -3.14 -8.15 -1.15
N SER A 160 -3.17 -9.37 -1.68
CA SER A 160 -4.41 -10.12 -1.85
C SER A 160 -5.07 -10.44 -0.50
N GLU A 161 -6.39 -10.63 -0.48
CA GLU A 161 -7.11 -11.00 0.73
C GLU A 161 -6.55 -12.28 1.38
N LYS A 162 -6.23 -13.29 0.57
CA LYS A 162 -5.57 -14.52 1.04
C LYS A 162 -4.23 -14.25 1.73
N ALA A 163 -3.39 -13.39 1.13
CA ALA A 163 -2.11 -13.03 1.74
C ALA A 163 -2.32 -12.32 3.09
N ARG A 164 -3.30 -11.40 3.17
CA ARG A 164 -3.64 -10.67 4.41
C ARG A 164 -4.18 -11.61 5.49
N THR A 165 -5.08 -12.55 5.17
CA THR A 165 -5.60 -13.50 6.17
C THR A 165 -4.50 -14.39 6.73
N THR A 166 -3.61 -14.93 5.89
CA THR A 166 -2.44 -15.69 6.34
C THR A 166 -1.50 -14.83 7.18
N LEU A 167 -1.16 -13.62 6.72
CA LEU A 167 -0.17 -12.75 7.36
C LEU A 167 -0.64 -12.27 8.75
N TYR A 168 -1.89 -11.79 8.88
CA TYR A 168 -2.40 -11.19 10.13
C TYR A 168 -3.08 -12.19 11.09
N GLY A 169 -3.63 -13.30 10.60
CA GLY A 169 -4.38 -14.26 11.43
C GLY A 169 -4.08 -15.74 11.19
N GLY A 170 -3.22 -16.06 10.22
CA GLY A 170 -2.83 -17.43 9.92
C GLY A 170 -1.75 -17.98 10.85
N ASP A 171 -1.42 -19.25 10.59
CA ASP A 171 -0.30 -19.97 11.20
C ASP A 171 1.02 -19.19 11.13
N LEU A 172 1.85 -19.35 12.16
CA LEU A 172 3.08 -18.59 12.34
C LEU A 172 4.12 -18.90 11.25
N ALA A 173 4.31 -20.17 10.90
CA ALA A 173 5.24 -20.58 9.86
C ALA A 173 4.76 -20.11 8.47
N ALA A 174 3.46 -20.18 8.21
CA ALA A 174 2.86 -19.67 6.97
C ALA A 174 3.00 -18.14 6.84
N ALA A 175 2.77 -17.38 7.93
CA ALA A 175 2.93 -15.92 7.95
C ALA A 175 4.40 -15.51 7.73
N ARG A 176 5.34 -16.16 8.42
CA ARG A 176 6.79 -15.92 8.26
C ARG A 176 7.28 -16.26 6.87
N LYS A 177 6.75 -17.31 6.24
CA LYS A 177 7.06 -17.64 4.84
C LYS A 177 6.70 -16.48 3.89
N LEU A 178 5.50 -15.90 4.02
CA LEU A 178 5.10 -14.74 3.22
C LEU A 178 5.99 -13.51 3.50
N ALA A 179 6.39 -13.30 4.76
CA ALA A 179 7.29 -12.21 5.14
C ALA A 179 8.69 -12.36 4.50
N ILE A 180 9.25 -13.57 4.49
CA ILE A 180 10.49 -13.92 3.78
C ILE A 180 10.33 -13.68 2.27
N GLU A 181 9.26 -14.19 1.67
CA GLU A 181 8.99 -14.04 0.24
C GLU A 181 8.84 -12.57 -0.18
N ALA A 182 8.32 -11.70 0.71
CA ALA A 182 8.26 -10.26 0.48
C ALA A 182 9.63 -9.56 0.66
N ALA A 183 10.43 -9.92 1.67
CA ALA A 183 11.75 -9.34 1.90
C ALA A 183 12.81 -9.71 0.82
N ARG A 184 12.48 -10.69 -0.03
CA ARG A 184 13.26 -11.06 -1.23
C ARG A 184 12.82 -10.31 -2.50
N GLN A 185 11.72 -9.56 -2.46
CA GLN A 185 11.25 -8.74 -3.58
C GLN A 185 11.80 -7.30 -3.49
N SER A 186 11.91 -6.64 -4.65
CA SER A 186 12.43 -5.28 -4.77
C SER A 186 11.43 -4.17 -4.41
N ASN A 187 10.24 -4.51 -3.92
CA ASN A 187 9.14 -3.58 -3.62
C ASN A 187 9.04 -3.18 -2.13
N VAL A 188 10.03 -3.53 -1.32
CA VAL A 188 10.15 -3.09 0.08
C VAL A 188 10.30 -1.57 0.16
N GLN A 189 9.74 -0.98 1.22
CA GLN A 189 9.71 0.47 1.44
C GLN A 189 10.73 0.85 2.52
N TYR A 190 11.31 2.05 2.48
CA TYR A 190 12.35 2.48 3.43
C TYR A 190 11.90 3.75 4.19
N GLU A 191 11.63 3.64 5.48
CA GLU A 191 11.21 4.78 6.31
C GLU A 191 12.30 5.87 6.41
N HIS A 192 13.56 5.45 6.32
CA HIS A 192 14.74 6.30 6.42
C HIS A 192 15.72 6.01 5.28
N PRO A 193 16.58 6.97 4.89
CA PRO A 193 17.60 6.76 3.86
C PRO A 193 18.41 5.48 4.11
N PRO A 194 18.40 4.52 3.16
CA PRO A 194 18.96 3.21 3.38
C PRO A 194 20.49 3.20 3.35
N LEU A 195 21.08 2.38 4.21
CA LEU A 195 22.51 2.12 4.22
C LEU A 195 22.93 1.45 2.92
N GLN A 196 23.94 2.02 2.26
CA GLN A 196 24.51 1.47 1.03
C GLN A 196 25.50 0.35 1.36
N LYS A 197 25.54 -0.72 0.56
CA LYS A 197 26.55 -1.79 0.68
C LYS A 197 27.96 -1.21 0.46
N THR A 198 28.93 -1.66 1.27
CA THR A 198 30.34 -1.21 1.17
C THR A 198 31.22 -2.21 0.44
N TYR A 199 30.89 -3.50 0.50
CA TYR A 199 31.60 -4.55 -0.23
C TYR A 199 30.78 -5.00 -1.44
N ARG A 200 31.47 -5.25 -2.56
CA ARG A 200 30.86 -5.68 -3.83
C ARG A 200 30.76 -7.21 -3.97
N TRP A 201 31.22 -7.95 -2.98
CA TRP A 201 31.12 -9.41 -2.95
C TRP A 201 29.75 -9.76 -2.36
N GLU A 202 28.96 -10.47 -3.15
CA GLU A 202 27.73 -11.11 -2.66
C GLU A 202 28.17 -12.36 -1.91
N MET A 203 27.95 -12.38 -0.58
CA MET A 203 28.18 -13.57 0.23
C MET A 203 27.05 -14.60 0.03
N ASN A 204 25.96 -14.17 -0.63
CA ASN A 204 24.87 -15.01 -1.13
C ASN A 204 24.13 -15.76 -0.01
N ASP A 205 24.18 -15.19 1.18
CA ASP A 205 23.51 -15.54 2.43
C ASP A 205 22.48 -14.45 2.82
N ASP A 206 21.28 -14.92 3.20
CA ASP A 206 20.27 -14.10 3.89
C ASP A 206 19.88 -14.80 5.21
N GLU A 207 20.09 -14.15 6.35
CA GLU A 207 19.60 -14.65 7.66
C GLU A 207 18.36 -13.88 8.13
N TYR A 208 17.28 -14.62 8.42
CA TYR A 208 16.00 -14.10 8.86
C TYR A 208 15.80 -14.38 10.35
N LEU A 209 15.58 -13.33 11.16
CA LEU A 209 15.37 -13.46 12.61
C LEU A 209 13.99 -12.94 13.00
N PHE A 210 13.11 -13.87 13.36
CA PHE A 210 11.76 -13.56 13.83
C PHE A 210 11.70 -13.67 15.36
N PRO A 211 11.31 -12.62 16.10
CA PRO A 211 11.06 -12.72 17.54
C PRO A 211 10.04 -13.84 17.84
N GLU A 212 10.23 -14.54 18.96
CA GLU A 212 9.36 -15.66 19.34
C GLU A 212 7.86 -15.25 19.40
N GLY A 213 7.06 -15.92 18.58
CA GLY A 213 5.61 -15.68 18.42
C GLY A 213 5.22 -14.54 17.48
N GLU A 214 6.17 -13.93 16.76
CA GLU A 214 5.95 -12.78 15.85
C GLU A 214 6.32 -13.12 14.39
N ALA A 215 5.63 -12.46 13.45
CA ALA A 215 5.80 -12.65 12.00
C ALA A 215 5.76 -11.34 11.20
N LEU A 216 5.11 -10.29 11.72
CA LEU A 216 4.97 -9.00 11.05
C LEU A 216 6.18 -8.09 11.26
N ARG A 217 7.08 -8.47 12.18
CA ARG A 217 8.26 -7.72 12.61
C ARG A 217 9.44 -8.66 12.75
N PHE A 218 10.54 -8.38 12.06
CA PHE A 218 11.67 -9.30 11.94
C PHE A 218 12.93 -8.59 11.41
N PHE A 219 14.09 -9.19 11.66
CA PHE A 219 15.32 -8.79 10.99
C PHE A 219 15.57 -9.65 9.75
N VAL A 220 16.19 -9.04 8.75
CA VAL A 220 16.92 -9.74 7.68
C VAL A 220 18.33 -9.18 7.65
N ILE A 221 19.31 -10.05 7.80
CA ILE A 221 20.70 -9.76 7.45
C ILE A 221 20.89 -10.19 5.99
N LYS A 222 21.55 -9.35 5.19
CA LYS A 222 21.92 -9.67 3.80
C LYS A 222 23.42 -9.53 3.59
N ASP A 223 24.01 -10.48 2.88
CA ASP A 223 25.44 -10.56 2.57
C ASP A 223 26.35 -10.42 3.81
N SER A 224 25.89 -10.88 4.98
CA SER A 224 26.51 -10.66 6.29
C SER A 224 26.86 -9.18 6.62
N GLN A 225 26.31 -8.20 5.90
CA GLN A 225 26.76 -6.80 5.88
C GLN A 225 25.74 -5.81 6.46
N ILE A 226 24.45 -5.98 6.15
CA ILE A 226 23.40 -5.02 6.57
C ILE A 226 22.27 -5.80 7.23
N ALA A 227 22.13 -5.61 8.54
CA ALA A 227 20.92 -5.97 9.24
C ALA A 227 19.84 -4.93 8.95
N THR A 228 18.68 -5.38 8.46
CA THR A 228 17.49 -4.56 8.23
C THR A 228 16.36 -5.06 9.10
N TYR A 229 15.78 -4.20 9.94
CA TYR A 229 14.58 -4.52 10.70
C TYR A 229 13.35 -4.03 9.94
N TYR A 230 12.49 -4.98 9.59
CA TYR A 230 11.27 -4.77 8.84
C TYR A 230 10.04 -4.80 9.75
N GLU A 231 9.04 -3.99 9.41
CA GLU A 231 7.70 -4.04 9.97
C GLU A 231 6.65 -4.01 8.86
N TYR A 232 5.59 -4.80 8.97
CA TYR A 232 4.41 -4.61 8.15
C TYR A 232 3.57 -3.42 8.65
N ARG A 233 3.53 -2.34 7.87
CA ARG A 233 2.76 -1.12 8.13
C ARG A 233 1.75 -0.91 7.01
N ASN A 234 0.45 -0.94 7.35
CA ASN A 234 -0.66 -0.76 6.39
C ASN A 234 -0.57 -1.66 5.14
N ASP A 235 -0.26 -2.95 5.34
CA ASP A 235 -0.02 -3.97 4.32
C ASP A 235 1.28 -3.82 3.47
N PHE A 236 2.14 -2.83 3.75
CA PHE A 236 3.47 -2.72 3.14
C PHE A 236 4.54 -3.27 4.06
N LEU A 237 5.55 -3.95 3.49
CA LEU A 237 6.77 -4.30 4.22
C LEU A 237 7.72 -3.11 4.21
N VAL A 238 7.96 -2.51 5.38
CA VAL A 238 8.76 -1.28 5.54
C VAL A 238 10.01 -1.59 6.34
N ALA A 239 11.19 -1.29 5.80
CA ALA A 239 12.44 -1.20 6.52
C ALA A 239 12.41 0.07 7.38
N VAL A 240 12.34 -0.09 8.70
CA VAL A 240 12.23 1.02 9.66
C VAL A 240 13.55 1.31 10.38
N TRP A 241 14.50 0.39 10.29
CA TRP A 241 15.83 0.52 10.84
C TRP A 241 16.82 -0.34 10.06
N GLN A 242 18.06 0.12 9.92
CA GLN A 242 19.17 -0.72 9.49
C GLN A 242 20.43 -0.45 10.32
N GLY A 243 21.29 -1.46 10.43
CA GLY A 243 22.61 -1.37 11.03
C GLY A 243 23.65 -2.13 10.20
N ARG A 244 24.84 -1.55 10.03
CA ARG A 244 25.94 -2.18 9.31
C ARG A 244 26.78 -3.07 10.22
N LEU A 245 26.96 -4.31 9.79
CA LEU A 245 27.75 -5.34 10.44
C LEU A 245 29.18 -5.36 9.87
N ASN A 246 30.10 -5.97 10.60
CA ASN A 246 31.39 -6.39 10.06
C ASN A 246 31.24 -7.83 9.51
N PRO A 247 31.38 -8.08 8.20
CA PRO A 247 31.16 -9.41 7.61
C PRO A 247 32.33 -10.40 7.80
N ASN A 248 33.47 -9.96 8.36
CA ASN A 248 34.75 -10.66 8.24
C ASN A 248 34.99 -11.82 9.24
N ASP A 249 34.09 -12.07 10.19
CA ASP A 249 34.26 -13.10 11.23
C ASP A 249 33.14 -14.15 11.31
N GLY A 250 32.11 -14.04 10.46
CA GLY A 250 31.09 -15.08 10.27
C GLY A 250 30.07 -15.23 11.42
N ASP A 251 29.94 -14.23 12.31
CA ASP A 251 28.91 -14.19 13.36
C ASP A 251 28.01 -12.94 13.20
N ALA A 252 27.39 -12.81 12.02
CA ALA A 252 26.53 -11.67 11.70
C ALA A 252 25.32 -11.54 12.65
N VAL A 253 24.76 -12.68 13.09
CA VAL A 253 23.68 -12.73 14.10
C VAL A 253 24.16 -12.28 15.47
N GLY A 254 25.27 -12.82 15.98
CA GLY A 254 25.82 -12.39 17.26
C GLY A 254 26.21 -10.91 17.24
N HIS A 255 26.72 -10.41 16.11
CA HIS A 255 27.01 -8.99 15.91
C HIS A 255 25.79 -8.08 16.00
N LEU A 256 24.69 -8.45 15.34
CA LEU A 256 23.42 -7.74 15.46
C LEU A 256 22.90 -7.75 16.90
N LEU A 257 22.85 -8.92 17.54
CA LEU A 257 22.25 -9.08 18.87
C LEU A 257 23.12 -8.50 20.00
N GLN A 258 24.42 -8.29 19.77
CA GLN A 258 25.37 -7.65 20.69
C GLN A 258 25.63 -6.16 20.40
N ASP A 259 24.84 -5.54 19.49
CA ASP A 259 24.97 -4.14 19.03
C ASP A 259 26.36 -3.75 18.49
N LYS A 260 27.09 -4.70 17.91
CA LYS A 260 28.42 -4.49 17.28
C LYS A 260 28.26 -3.92 15.87
N LEU A 261 27.76 -2.70 15.78
CA LEU A 261 27.40 -2.03 14.53
C LEU A 261 28.35 -0.87 14.20
N ALA A 262 28.71 -0.74 12.92
CA ALA A 262 29.58 0.33 12.44
C ALA A 262 28.82 1.65 12.22
N ASP A 263 27.64 1.59 11.62
CA ASP A 263 26.69 2.69 11.45
C ASP A 263 25.24 2.17 11.57
N ARG A 264 24.27 3.09 11.66
CA ARG A 264 22.83 2.76 11.74
C ARG A 264 21.96 3.89 11.20
N THR A 265 20.77 3.55 10.71
CA THR A 265 19.73 4.49 10.25
C THR A 265 18.38 4.11 10.88
N GLY A 266 17.56 5.11 11.25
CA GLY A 266 16.29 4.92 11.95
C GLY A 266 16.39 4.63 13.46
N PRO A 267 15.23 4.51 14.16
CA PRO A 267 15.18 4.16 15.58
C PRO A 267 15.50 2.69 15.82
N ALA A 268 16.43 2.39 16.72
CA ALA A 268 16.84 1.02 17.01
C ALA A 268 15.68 0.19 17.59
N PRO A 269 15.38 -1.00 17.04
CA PRO A 269 14.34 -1.89 17.57
C PRO A 269 14.72 -2.47 18.92
N LYS A 270 13.71 -2.74 19.76
CA LYS A 270 13.93 -3.34 21.08
C LYS A 270 14.15 -4.85 20.97
N ILE A 271 15.36 -5.30 21.29
CA ILE A 271 15.75 -6.72 21.31
C ILE A 271 15.51 -7.27 22.72
N ASP A 272 14.30 -7.76 23.00
CA ASP A 272 13.93 -8.30 24.32
C ASP A 272 13.35 -9.73 24.31
N LYS A 273 13.44 -10.42 23.18
CA LYS A 273 13.01 -11.82 22.97
C LYS A 273 14.15 -12.65 22.38
N ALA A 274 14.07 -13.97 22.56
CA ALA A 274 14.80 -14.88 21.68
C ALA A 274 14.09 -14.95 20.32
N PHE A 275 14.78 -15.46 19.31
CA PHE A 275 14.30 -15.49 17.93
C PHE A 275 14.27 -16.92 17.40
N LEU A 276 13.33 -17.21 16.50
CA LEU A 276 13.60 -18.16 15.43
C LEU A 276 14.64 -17.51 14.52
N TYR A 277 15.74 -18.19 14.25
CA TYR A 277 16.61 -17.86 13.13
C TYR A 277 16.39 -18.86 11.98
N TYR A 278 16.44 -18.35 10.76
CA TYR A 278 16.34 -19.12 9.52
C TYR A 278 17.37 -18.54 8.54
N ASP A 279 18.42 -19.30 8.28
CA ASP A 279 19.51 -18.93 7.36
C ASP A 279 19.34 -19.70 6.05
N VAL A 280 19.58 -19.01 4.93
CA VAL A 280 19.65 -19.60 3.59
C VAL A 280 20.80 -18.98 2.84
N GLY A 281 21.57 -19.81 2.13
CA GLY A 281 22.58 -19.28 1.21
C GLY A 281 23.05 -20.28 0.17
N PHE A 282 23.90 -19.81 -0.74
CA PHE A 282 24.46 -20.62 -1.81
C PHE A 282 25.87 -20.18 -2.22
N ALA A 283 26.66 -21.14 -2.70
CA ALA A 283 28.02 -20.93 -3.19
C ALA A 283 28.26 -21.81 -4.43
N GLY A 284 28.19 -21.19 -5.62
CA GLY A 284 28.25 -21.92 -6.89
C GLY A 284 27.06 -22.85 -7.06
N SER A 285 27.30 -24.17 -7.09
CA SER A 285 26.26 -25.21 -7.12
C SER A 285 25.88 -25.76 -5.75
N ALA A 286 26.55 -25.31 -4.67
CA ALA A 286 26.19 -25.68 -3.31
C ALA A 286 25.12 -24.73 -2.75
N SER A 287 24.21 -25.24 -1.92
CA SER A 287 23.22 -24.45 -1.19
C SER A 287 22.99 -25.01 0.20
N TRP A 288 22.65 -24.15 1.15
CA TRP A 288 22.30 -24.53 2.50
C TRP A 288 21.03 -23.85 2.99
N THR A 289 20.44 -24.45 4.00
CA THR A 289 19.37 -23.87 4.80
C THR A 289 19.54 -24.38 6.22
N SER A 290 19.61 -23.49 7.19
CA SER A 290 19.60 -23.87 8.60
C SER A 290 18.49 -23.14 9.35
N SER A 291 17.98 -23.78 10.40
CA SER A 291 16.96 -23.19 11.24
C SER A 291 17.14 -23.61 12.69
N GLY A 292 16.80 -22.72 13.61
CA GLY A 292 16.93 -22.97 15.02
C GLY A 292 16.59 -21.74 15.84
N ARG A 293 17.12 -21.68 17.05
CA ARG A 293 16.84 -20.60 17.98
C ARG A 293 18.07 -19.71 18.16
N ALA A 294 17.90 -18.40 18.05
CA ALA A 294 18.91 -17.44 18.49
C ALA A 294 18.55 -16.90 19.88
N GLY A 295 19.44 -17.13 20.84
CA GLY A 295 19.36 -16.55 22.18
C GLY A 295 19.59 -15.04 22.17
N LYS A 296 19.13 -14.34 23.20
CA LYS A 296 19.35 -12.88 23.37
C LYS A 296 20.83 -12.50 23.49
N ASP A 297 21.68 -13.47 23.82
CA ASP A 297 23.14 -13.34 23.92
C ASP A 297 23.87 -13.56 22.58
N GLY A 298 23.14 -13.81 21.50
CA GLY A 298 23.68 -14.10 20.17
C GLY A 298 23.89 -15.59 19.89
N LYS A 299 23.75 -16.48 20.88
CA LYS A 299 24.06 -17.91 20.67
C LYS A 299 23.00 -18.59 19.82
N LEU A 300 23.46 -19.36 18.82
CA LEU A 300 22.63 -20.14 17.94
C LEU A 300 22.50 -21.60 18.42
N GLU A 301 21.26 -22.06 18.57
CA GLU A 301 20.89 -23.46 18.80
C GLU A 301 20.26 -24.03 17.51
N THR A 302 21.09 -24.56 16.60
CA THR A 302 20.62 -25.16 15.33
C THR A 302 19.83 -26.44 15.59
N THR A 303 18.52 -26.41 15.29
CA THR A 303 17.63 -27.57 15.43
C THR A 303 17.56 -28.39 14.15
N ALA A 304 17.71 -27.76 12.99
CA ALA A 304 17.71 -28.43 11.71
C ALA A 304 18.65 -27.77 10.68
N TYR A 305 19.20 -28.59 9.78
CA TYR A 305 19.94 -28.12 8.61
C TYR A 305 19.63 -28.98 7.38
N ARG A 306 19.82 -28.38 6.21
CA ARG A 306 19.93 -29.02 4.91
C ARG A 306 21.10 -28.39 4.17
N ASN A 307 21.98 -29.22 3.62
CA ASN A 307 23.04 -28.82 2.70
C ASN A 307 22.92 -29.69 1.44
N ASP A 308 22.89 -29.07 0.28
CA ASP A 308 23.04 -29.73 -1.02
C ASP A 308 24.34 -29.23 -1.66
N SER A 309 25.34 -30.10 -1.76
CA SER A 309 26.65 -29.77 -2.34
C SER A 309 26.84 -30.55 -3.64
N GLY A 310 26.30 -30.01 -4.74
CA GLY A 310 26.43 -30.62 -6.06
C GLY A 310 25.67 -31.95 -6.20
N GLY A 311 24.50 -32.08 -5.57
CA GLY A 311 23.66 -33.29 -5.61
C GLY A 311 23.89 -34.24 -4.42
N VAL A 312 24.88 -33.98 -3.57
CA VAL A 312 25.03 -34.67 -2.28
C VAL A 312 24.23 -33.91 -1.23
N VAL A 313 23.11 -34.49 -0.79
CA VAL A 313 22.21 -33.88 0.19
C VAL A 313 22.49 -34.46 1.59
N SER A 314 22.80 -33.57 2.54
CA SER A 314 22.94 -33.88 3.97
C SER A 314 21.87 -33.12 4.77
N THR A 315 21.17 -33.80 5.68
CA THR A 315 20.10 -33.20 6.49
C THR A 315 20.12 -33.66 7.94
N LYS A 316 19.61 -32.81 8.83
CA LYS A 316 19.29 -33.11 10.23
C LYS A 316 18.03 -32.37 10.61
N GLY A 317 17.11 -33.02 11.34
CA GLY A 317 15.86 -32.40 11.79
C GLY A 317 14.93 -32.01 10.63
N THR A 318 13.96 -31.14 10.92
CA THR A 318 13.03 -30.60 9.93
C THR A 318 13.19 -29.09 9.89
N ILE A 319 13.51 -28.55 8.70
CA ILE A 319 13.54 -27.11 8.47
C ILE A 319 12.12 -26.55 8.67
N ALA A 320 11.95 -25.64 9.63
CA ALA A 320 10.66 -25.09 10.01
C ALA A 320 10.74 -23.58 10.25
N LEU A 321 9.67 -22.88 9.90
CA LEU A 321 9.51 -21.44 10.17
C LEU A 321 8.76 -21.16 11.48
N ALA A 322 8.70 -22.16 12.36
CA ALA A 322 8.27 -22.04 13.75
C ALA A 322 9.07 -23.01 14.60
N LEU A 323 9.46 -22.58 15.81
CA LEU A 323 10.12 -23.44 16.78
C LEU A 323 9.14 -24.50 17.33
N PRO A 324 9.62 -25.64 17.86
CA PRO A 324 8.76 -26.63 18.48
C PRO A 324 7.88 -26.04 19.59
N ASN A 325 6.56 -26.23 19.48
CA ASN A 325 5.53 -25.67 20.37
C ASN A 325 5.43 -24.12 20.38
N GLU A 326 6.00 -23.44 19.38
CA GLU A 326 5.88 -21.99 19.26
C GLU A 326 4.46 -21.58 18.83
N THR A 327 3.82 -20.72 19.62
CA THR A 327 2.51 -20.15 19.30
C THR A 327 2.65 -18.68 18.91
N ARG A 328 1.80 -18.24 17.96
CA ARG A 328 1.67 -16.83 17.62
C ARG A 328 1.22 -16.03 18.85
N LYS A 329 2.00 -15.01 19.22
CA LYS A 329 1.72 -14.05 20.30
C LYS A 329 1.39 -12.65 19.75
N GLU A 330 1.74 -12.41 18.49
CA GLU A 330 1.50 -11.14 17.81
C GLU A 330 0.02 -10.96 17.43
N THR A 331 -0.65 -10.05 18.15
CA THR A 331 -2.03 -9.62 17.91
C THR A 331 -2.02 -8.21 17.30
N VAL A 332 -2.03 -8.14 15.96
CA VAL A 332 -2.14 -6.88 15.21
C VAL A 332 -3.45 -6.91 14.43
N ALA A 333 -4.27 -5.87 14.58
CA ALA A 333 -5.49 -5.74 13.80
C ALA A 333 -5.15 -5.58 12.32
N MET A 334 -5.69 -6.45 11.46
CA MET A 334 -5.56 -6.34 10.01
C MET A 334 -6.01 -4.94 9.56
N PRO A 335 -5.17 -4.18 8.82
CA PRO A 335 -5.50 -2.81 8.41
C PRO A 335 -6.86 -2.71 7.70
N ARG A 336 -7.67 -1.75 8.10
CA ARG A 336 -8.97 -1.37 7.50
C ARG A 336 -8.93 0.09 7.08
#